data_AF-A0A2G0Y7I1-F1
#
_entry.id   AF-A0A2G0Y7I1-F1
#
_cell.length_a   1.000
_cell.length_b   1.000
_cell.length_c   1.000
_cell.angle_alpha   90.00
_cell.angle_beta   90.00
_cell.angle_gamma   90.00
#
_symmetry.space_group_name_H-M   'P 1'
#
loop_
_entity.id
_entity.type
_entity.pdbx_description
1 polymer ?
#
loop_
_entity_poly.entity_id
_entity_poly.type
_entity_poly.pdbx_seq_one_letter_code
_entity_poly.pdbx_strand_id
1 'polypeptide(L)'
;MGFIEEALMQNWQVTFVDDHGVQSVEQFACEQKPSLEDAAQMIRAKLLPIPAKLDLNDLDGRIAEPTVKSLKDQNSIQILDISPAA
;
A
#
# COMPACT_ATOMS: atom_id res chain seq x y z
N MET A 1 -1.84 13.16 33.68
CA MET A 1 -1.36 11.76 33.76
C MET A 1 -2.57 10.90 33.49
N GLY A 2 -2.70 10.10 32.44
CA GLY A 2 -1.84 9.76 31.34
C GLY A 2 -2.66 8.74 30.56
N PHE A 3 -3.32 9.18 29.50
CA PHE A 3 -3.84 8.26 28.49
C PHE A 3 -2.77 8.30 27.41
N ILE A 4 -1.73 7.48 27.58
CA ILE A 4 -1.06 7.02 26.38
C ILE A 4 -2.14 6.19 25.69
N GLU A 5 -2.78 6.81 24.71
CA GLU A 5 -3.48 6.07 23.66
C GLU A 5 -2.40 5.19 23.04
N GLU A 6 -2.24 4.00 23.61
CA GLU A 6 -1.52 2.90 23.00
C GLU A 6 -2.29 2.68 21.71
N ALA A 7 -1.84 3.33 20.64
CA ALA A 7 -2.49 3.24 19.35
C ALA A 7 -2.54 1.75 19.02
N LEU A 8 -3.75 1.20 19.14
CA LEU A 8 -4.03 -0.21 18.97
C LEU A 8 -3.88 -0.43 17.47
N MET A 9 -2.63 -0.65 17.03
CA MET A 9 -2.27 -0.83 15.63
C MET A 9 -3.15 -1.95 15.11
N GLN A 10 -4.15 -1.58 14.31
CA GLN A 10 -5.05 -2.55 13.73
C GLN A 10 -4.33 -3.15 12.53
N ASN A 11 -4.34 -4.47 12.43
CA ASN A 11 -3.88 -5.13 11.23
C ASN A 11 -4.93 -4.85 10.15
N TRP A 12 -4.49 -4.36 9.01
CA TRP A 12 -5.30 -4.15 7.82
C TRP A 12 -4.82 -5.12 6.76
N GLN A 13 -5.75 -5.89 6.19
CA GLN A 13 -5.48 -6.72 5.03
C GLN A 13 -5.80 -5.94 3.76
N VAL A 14 -4.82 -5.87 2.87
CA VAL A 14 -4.98 -5.32 1.53
C VAL A 14 -4.96 -6.47 0.56
N THR A 15 -6.07 -6.65 -0.16
CA THR A 15 -6.18 -7.61 -1.26
C THR A 15 -5.86 -6.88 -2.55
N PHE A 16 -4.93 -7.41 -3.33
CA PHE A 16 -4.57 -6.88 -4.63
C PHE A 16 -4.34 -8.02 -5.62
N VAL A 17 -4.36 -7.68 -6.91
CA VAL A 17 -4.02 -8.60 -7.99
C VAL A 17 -2.71 -8.16 -8.63
N ASP A 18 -1.81 -9.09 -8.90
CA ASP A 18 -0.52 -8.88 -9.57
C ASP A 18 -0.63 -8.93 -11.10
N ASP A 19 0.44 -8.60 -11.83
CA ASP A 19 0.53 -8.70 -13.31
C ASP A 19 0.09 -10.05 -13.88
N HIS A 20 0.34 -11.12 -13.12
CA HIS A 20 -0.04 -12.47 -13.49
C HIS A 20 -1.53 -12.78 -13.29
N GLY A 21 -2.34 -11.84 -12.82
CA GLY A 21 -3.73 -12.06 -12.43
C GLY A 21 -3.88 -12.84 -11.12
N VAL A 22 -2.80 -13.00 -10.37
CA VAL A 22 -2.78 -13.71 -9.08
C VAL A 22 -3.27 -12.75 -8.00
N GLN A 23 -4.24 -13.17 -7.19
CA GLN A 23 -4.69 -12.40 -6.04
C GLN A 23 -3.78 -12.67 -4.84
N SER A 24 -3.23 -11.61 -4.29
CA SER A 24 -2.35 -11.62 -3.12
C SER A 24 -2.99 -10.78 -2.01
N VAL A 25 -2.86 -11.23 -0.77
CA VAL A 25 -3.38 -10.53 0.41
C VAL A 25 -2.21 -10.23 1.34
N GLU A 26 -2.03 -8.95 1.66
CA GLU A 26 -0.97 -8.49 2.53
C GLU A 26 -1.52 -7.80 3.78
N GLN A 27 -1.00 -8.17 4.93
CA GLN A 27 -1.39 -7.60 6.22
C GLN A 27 -0.37 -6.54 6.65
N PHE A 28 -0.88 -5.37 7.02
CA PHE A 28 -0.10 -4.23 7.48
C PHE A 28 -0.63 -3.70 8.81
N ALA A 29 0.26 -3.33 9.70
CA ALA A 29 -0.14 -2.71 10.97
C ALA A 29 -0.32 -1.20 10.75
N CYS A 30 -1.57 -0.72 10.79
CA CYS A 30 -1.89 0.70 10.70
C CYS A 30 -2.88 1.11 11.80
N GLU A 31 -2.66 2.28 12.37
CA GLU A 31 -3.54 2.85 13.41
C GLU A 31 -4.93 3.19 12.86
N GLN A 32 -5.03 3.51 11.57
CA GLN A 32 -6.25 3.89 10.85
C GLN A 32 -6.34 3.17 9.51
N LYS A 33 -7.55 3.12 8.91
CA LYS A 33 -7.77 2.52 7.59
C LYS A 33 -6.84 3.17 6.56
N PRO A 34 -5.88 2.44 5.97
CA PRO A 34 -5.01 3.02 4.96
C PRO A 34 -5.83 3.39 3.73
N SER A 35 -5.46 4.49 3.08
CA SER A 35 -6.00 4.85 1.77
C SER A 35 -5.48 3.89 0.71
N LEU A 36 -6.10 3.88 -0.47
CA LEU A 36 -5.56 3.15 -1.63
C LEU A 36 -4.10 3.54 -1.90
N GLU A 37 -3.76 4.82 -1.76
CA GLU A 37 -2.39 5.32 -1.90
C GLU A 37 -1.41 4.76 -0.86
N ASP A 38 -1.78 4.75 0.42
CA ASP A 38 -0.97 4.16 1.50
C ASP A 38 -0.78 2.66 1.28
N ALA A 39 -1.88 1.95 1.03
CA ALA A 39 -1.88 0.52 0.72
C ALA A 39 -0.97 0.21 -0.48
N ALA A 40 -1.04 1.02 -1.53
CA ALA A 40 -0.18 0.90 -2.70
C ALA A 40 1.28 1.15 -2.34
N GLN A 41 1.60 2.19 -1.56
CA GLN A 41 2.97 2.44 -1.10
C GLN A 41 3.53 1.25 -0.31
N MET A 42 2.74 0.68 0.60
CA MET A 42 3.16 -0.47 1.40
C MET A 42 3.38 -1.73 0.56
N ILE A 43 2.43 -2.06 -0.33
CA ILE A 43 2.56 -3.21 -1.26
C ILE A 43 3.80 -3.03 -2.12
N ARG A 44 3.99 -1.84 -2.70
CA ARG A 44 5.16 -1.52 -3.50
C ARG A 44 6.45 -1.69 -2.70
N ALA A 45 6.51 -1.17 -1.48
CA ALA A 45 7.69 -1.30 -0.63
C ALA A 45 8.02 -2.76 -0.28
N LYS A 46 6.99 -3.62 -0.19
CA LYS A 46 7.15 -5.03 0.17
C LYS A 46 7.46 -5.95 -1.01
N LEU A 47 6.78 -5.78 -2.14
CA LEU A 47 6.99 -6.56 -3.36
C LEU A 47 8.21 -6.12 -4.15
N LEU A 48 8.49 -4.81 -4.14
CA LEU A 48 9.61 -4.19 -4.82
C LEU A 48 10.48 -3.49 -3.78
N PRO A 49 11.17 -4.23 -2.89
CA PRO A 49 12.15 -3.64 -1.98
C PRO A 49 13.27 -3.06 -2.85
N ILE A 50 13.17 -1.78 -3.20
CA ILE A 50 13.99 -1.17 -4.25
C ILE A 50 15.45 -1.13 -3.78
N PRO A 51 16.41 -1.72 -4.53
CA PRO A 51 17.79 -1.26 -4.45
C PRO A 51 17.90 0.10 -5.16
N ALA A 52 17.68 1.18 -4.41
CA ALA A 52 18.21 2.53 -4.60
C ALA A 52 18.15 3.23 -5.99
N LYS A 53 17.36 2.80 -6.98
CA LYS A 53 17.47 3.36 -8.35
C LYS A 53 16.19 3.49 -9.17
N LEU A 54 15.02 3.26 -8.58
CA LEU A 54 13.78 3.68 -9.22
C LEU A 54 13.59 5.15 -8.89
N ASP A 55 13.66 6.01 -9.90
CA ASP A 55 13.53 7.46 -9.79
C ASP A 55 12.15 7.80 -9.17
N LEU A 56 12.12 7.93 -7.85
CA LEU A 56 10.94 8.32 -7.06
C LEU A 56 10.50 9.77 -7.36
N ASN A 57 11.23 10.47 -8.23
CA ASN A 57 11.01 11.85 -8.63
C ASN A 57 9.84 12.02 -9.62
N ASP A 58 9.34 10.93 -10.22
CA ASP A 58 8.20 10.96 -11.15
C ASP A 58 6.83 10.78 -10.47
N LEU A 59 6.79 10.51 -9.17
CA LEU A 59 5.53 10.39 -8.41
C LEU A 59 5.03 11.75 -7.89
N ASP A 60 5.81 12.82 -8.04
CA ASP A 60 5.49 14.12 -7.47
C ASP A 60 4.61 14.97 -8.42
N GLY A 61 3.38 15.24 -7.96
CA GLY A 61 2.85 16.60 -8.10
C GLY A 61 1.69 16.85 -9.06
N ARG A 62 1.08 15.86 -9.74
CA ARG A 62 -0.06 16.15 -10.66
C ARG A 62 -1.22 15.15 -10.69
N ILE A 63 -1.14 14.03 -9.98
CA ILE A 63 -2.14 12.96 -10.06
C ILE A 63 -2.56 12.59 -8.63
N ALA A 64 -3.86 12.52 -8.36
CA ALA A 64 -4.35 11.89 -7.13
C ALA A 64 -3.96 10.42 -7.17
N GLU A 65 -3.24 9.90 -6.17
CA GLU A 65 -2.82 8.50 -6.09
C GLU A 65 -1.69 8.12 -7.07
N PRO A 66 -0.54 8.83 -7.08
CA PRO A 66 0.55 8.57 -8.01
C PRO A 66 1.11 7.15 -7.82
N THR A 67 1.18 6.68 -6.57
CA THR A 67 1.68 5.33 -6.28
C THR A 67 0.73 4.24 -6.74
N VAL A 68 -0.59 4.41 -6.60
CA VAL A 68 -1.60 3.44 -7.09
C VAL A 68 -1.48 3.33 -8.60
N LYS A 69 -1.41 4.48 -9.28
CA LYS A 69 -1.31 4.53 -10.73
C LYS A 69 -0.01 3.91 -11.21
N SER A 70 1.13 4.20 -10.60
CA SER A 70 2.41 3.59 -10.98
C SER A 70 2.48 2.10 -10.67
N LEU A 71 1.88 1.62 -9.58
CA LEU A 71 1.77 0.18 -9.32
C LEU A 71 0.99 -0.52 -10.43
N LYS A 72 -0.12 0.06 -10.86
CA LYS A 72 -0.93 -0.48 -11.94
C LYS A 72 -0.28 -0.35 -13.31
N ASP A 73 0.34 0.78 -13.61
CA ASP A 73 0.91 1.07 -14.94
C ASP A 73 2.25 0.35 -15.15
N GLN A 74 3.09 0.30 -14.11
CA GLN A 74 4.43 -0.28 -14.19
C GLN A 74 4.48 -1.76 -13.81
N ASN A 75 3.59 -2.21 -12.91
CA ASN A 75 3.63 -3.57 -12.36
C ASN A 75 2.31 -4.32 -12.56
N SER A 76 1.33 -3.72 -13.26
CA SER A 76 -0.02 -4.28 -13.43
C SER A 76 -0.68 -4.70 -12.10
N ILE A 77 -0.25 -4.10 -10.98
CA ILE A 77 -0.80 -4.41 -9.66
C ILE A 77 -2.00 -3.51 -9.39
N GLN A 78 -3.13 -4.10 -9.01
CA GLN A 78 -4.34 -3.37 -8.67
C GLN A 78 -4.89 -3.80 -7.31
N ILE A 79 -5.07 -2.84 -6.41
CA ILE A 79 -5.73 -3.07 -5.13
C ILE A 79 -7.22 -3.30 -5.39
N LEU A 80 -7.73 -4.39 -4.80
CA LEU A 80 -9.11 -4.82 -4.91
C LEU A 80 -9.92 -4.43 -3.68
N ASP A 81 -9.37 -4.65 -2.48
CA ASP A 81 -10.07 -4.36 -1.23
C ASP A 81 -9.10 -4.05 -0.08
N ILE A 82 -9.55 -3.19 0.84
CA ILE A 82 -8.84 -2.87 2.08
C ILE A 82 -9.81 -3.07 3.24
N SER A 83 -9.58 -4.15 3.99
CA SER A 83 -10.42 -4.55 5.12
C SER A 83 -9.56 -4.70 6.39
N PRO A 84 -10.13 -4.49 7.59
CA PRO A 84 -9.42 -4.81 8.82
C PRO A 84 -9.18 -6.33 8.85
N ALA A 85 -7.95 -6.74 9.16
CA ALA A 85 -7.62 -8.12 9.44
C ALA A 85 -8.23 -8.48 10.81
N ALA A 86 -8.96 -9.60 10.85
CA ALA A 86 -9.66 -10.10 12.02
C ALA A 86 -8.73 -10.82 13.00
#